data_AF-A0A1L7XLU8-F1
#
_entry.id   AF-A0A1L7XLU8-F1
#
_cell.length_a   1.000
_cell.length_b   1.000
_cell.length_c   1.000
_cell.angle_alpha   90.00
_cell.angle_beta   90.00
_cell.angle_gamma   90.00
#
_symmetry.space_group_name_H-M   'P 1'
#
loop_
_entity.id
_entity.type
_entity.pdbx_description
1 polymer ?
#
loop_
_entity_poly.entity_id
_entity_poly.type
_entity_poly.pdbx_seq_one_letter_code
_entity_poly.pdbx_strand_id
1 'polypeptide(L)'
;MASPNPPGRELLMSQSSAQRATVTLESTVETDNEVEPIPARIHGAQNVELKDSAMYGGKGVFATKDIGEGGLVFSIQKPLLAIMGSHELKSVCDNCLAKVWLLKEPDLKLYSTPKFDMELKTCAGCKVVDYCSRDCQKAAWKHHHKHECRVFVAVQGSERVTFGEKAARGNSIVTNLDFRMMIRMLVLYQNNEISDAEWAELMHFANARASKVEQPDFKGITKAMAVLLEKYTGKVLKRSKLLKLINTIRRRASDVYVPLMKGVNRSCEPLIHTTLSEVGAFFDPFVCLIKNACEANAWVVFESNELRFRALRDIPAGTELTISWHRGCLADWDAHRSLLVESLDMDCNCVVFQNRGPGPAPELIERLKKYDDDRVAEVDDADIFGEVLDTIKETKSAGFGTANGMYGLYKHAISGYISRRKTTDAVKHLLELYYVVGPARVPRVYPHFRIDTLHNLLSTLTVTISDRQLLITYPRPQEFEPLPAEVMKLVGEVGAGLHCKLVADTAKYLGEDSMAATFENATLRDYLTNGQFGWAAACQDPSKREYAEVTCNGALHNQYLESMKKLLEWFGIEGVGEDEILA
;
A
#
# COMPACT_ATOMS: atom_id res chain seq x y z
N MET A 1 33.85 -35.83 -43.70
CA MET A 1 32.52 -35.20 -43.72
C MET A 1 32.55 -34.03 -42.75
N ALA A 2 32.81 -32.83 -43.26
CA ALA A 2 32.78 -31.58 -42.49
C ALA A 2 31.85 -30.63 -43.26
N SER A 3 30.67 -30.34 -42.70
CA SER A 3 29.68 -29.45 -43.30
C SER A 3 30.08 -27.97 -43.16
N PRO A 4 29.68 -27.12 -44.11
CA PRO A 4 30.10 -25.73 -44.18
C PRO A 4 29.26 -24.80 -43.28
N ASN A 5 29.90 -23.72 -42.80
CA ASN A 5 29.27 -22.62 -42.07
C ASN A 5 28.22 -21.87 -42.92
N PRO A 6 27.07 -21.46 -42.36
CA PRO A 6 26.19 -20.48 -42.99
C PRO A 6 26.61 -19.03 -42.66
N PRO A 7 26.27 -18.05 -43.53
CA PRO A 7 26.87 -16.72 -43.56
C PRO A 7 26.33 -15.76 -42.50
N GLY A 8 27.19 -14.84 -42.06
CA GLY A 8 26.88 -13.77 -41.12
C GLY A 8 25.77 -12.87 -41.62
N ARG A 9 24.75 -12.66 -40.77
CA ARG A 9 23.80 -11.54 -40.91
C ARG A 9 24.45 -10.29 -40.32
N GLU A 10 24.91 -9.40 -41.18
CA GLU A 10 25.18 -8.02 -40.81
C GLU A 10 23.90 -7.38 -40.25
N LEU A 11 23.99 -6.91 -39.01
CA LEU A 11 22.99 -6.04 -38.39
C LEU A 11 23.01 -4.70 -39.12
N LEU A 12 22.11 -4.53 -40.10
CA LEU A 12 21.71 -3.23 -40.61
C LEU A 12 21.07 -2.44 -39.46
N MET A 13 21.89 -1.65 -38.78
CA MET A 13 21.42 -0.58 -37.90
C MET A 13 20.69 0.44 -38.76
N SER A 14 19.36 0.40 -38.79
CA SER A 14 18.58 1.55 -39.23
C SER A 14 18.79 2.68 -38.22
N GLN A 15 19.66 3.62 -38.59
CA GLN A 15 19.83 4.88 -37.90
C GLN A 15 18.59 5.75 -38.16
N SER A 16 17.65 5.78 -37.22
CA SER A 16 16.82 6.97 -37.02
C SER A 16 17.33 7.68 -35.75
N SER A 17 18.48 8.32 -35.88
CA SER A 17 19.08 9.14 -34.84
C SER A 17 18.41 10.51 -34.81
N ALA A 18 17.37 10.66 -34.00
CA ALA A 18 17.13 11.94 -33.33
C ALA A 18 17.90 11.91 -32.01
N GLN A 19 19.24 12.01 -32.08
CA GLN A 19 20.06 12.20 -30.90
C GLN A 19 19.88 13.64 -30.43
N ARG A 20 19.21 13.82 -29.28
CA ARG A 20 19.23 15.10 -28.56
C ARG A 20 20.69 15.43 -28.27
N ALA A 21 21.17 16.59 -28.73
CA ALA A 21 22.49 17.08 -28.37
C ALA A 21 22.60 17.13 -26.84
N THR A 22 23.73 16.66 -26.31
CA THR A 22 24.03 16.68 -24.87
C THR A 22 24.03 18.13 -24.39
N VAL A 23 22.89 18.61 -23.88
CA VAL A 23 22.83 19.92 -23.21
C VAL A 23 23.55 19.78 -21.89
N THR A 24 24.75 20.35 -21.81
CA THR A 24 25.43 20.61 -20.54
C THR A 24 24.64 21.68 -19.81
N LEU A 25 23.83 21.26 -18.83
CA LEU A 25 23.23 22.15 -17.84
C LEU A 25 24.34 22.72 -16.95
N GLU A 26 24.98 23.78 -17.44
CA GLU A 26 25.71 24.79 -16.66
C GLU A 26 25.01 26.12 -16.93
N SER A 27 23.90 26.37 -16.22
CA SER A 27 23.39 27.72 -16.06
C SER A 27 22.82 27.87 -14.65
N THR A 28 23.46 28.75 -13.90
CA THR A 28 22.99 29.34 -12.66
C THR A 28 21.59 29.93 -12.88
N VAL A 29 20.59 29.37 -12.20
CA VAL A 29 19.27 30.00 -12.11
C VAL A 29 19.36 31.04 -11.01
N GLU A 30 19.39 32.31 -11.41
CA GLU A 30 19.16 33.44 -10.52
C GLU A 30 17.75 33.32 -9.93
N THR A 31 17.65 33.59 -8.63
CA THR A 31 16.44 33.39 -7.82
C THR A 31 15.56 34.62 -7.91
N ASP A 32 14.75 34.72 -8.96
CA ASP A 32 13.55 35.56 -8.90
C ASP A 32 12.43 34.76 -8.23
N ASN A 33 11.75 35.40 -7.28
CA ASN A 33 10.64 34.89 -6.45
C ASN A 33 9.35 34.61 -7.27
N GLU A 34 9.44 34.02 -8.45
CA GLU A 34 8.25 33.46 -9.10
C GLU A 34 7.87 32.16 -8.38
N VAL A 35 6.65 32.10 -7.85
CA VAL A 35 6.07 30.87 -7.32
C VAL A 35 6.12 29.84 -8.45
N GLU A 36 6.90 28.77 -8.27
CA GLU A 36 6.95 27.68 -9.25
C GLU A 36 5.50 27.22 -9.54
N PRO A 37 5.05 27.25 -10.81
CA PRO A 37 3.68 26.90 -11.11
C PRO A 37 3.45 25.43 -10.80
N ILE A 38 2.27 25.11 -10.27
CA ILE A 38 1.84 23.71 -10.09
C ILE A 38 1.91 23.01 -11.46
N PRO A 39 2.59 21.86 -11.57
CA PRO A 39 2.75 21.21 -12.86
C PRO A 39 1.42 20.84 -13.51
N ALA A 40 1.32 20.99 -14.83
CA ALA A 40 0.07 20.74 -15.59
C ALA A 40 -0.48 19.30 -15.45
N ARG A 41 0.38 18.33 -15.06
CA ARG A 41 -0.01 16.94 -14.79
C ARG A 41 -0.81 16.75 -13.49
N ILE A 42 -0.85 17.76 -12.62
CA ILE A 42 -1.61 17.74 -11.37
C ILE A 42 -3.06 18.15 -11.66
N HIS A 43 -3.95 17.16 -11.75
CA HIS A 43 -5.38 17.40 -11.93
C HIS A 43 -6.00 17.80 -10.59
N GLY A 44 -6.69 18.93 -10.54
CA GLY A 44 -7.12 19.55 -9.28
C GLY A 44 -6.13 20.58 -8.75
N ALA A 45 -5.24 21.11 -9.58
CA ALA A 45 -4.28 22.16 -9.22
C ALA A 45 -4.94 23.37 -8.52
N GLN A 46 -6.20 23.71 -8.83
CA GLN A 46 -6.93 24.79 -8.16
C GLN A 46 -7.22 24.52 -6.66
N ASN A 47 -7.11 23.27 -6.21
CA ASN A 47 -7.32 22.86 -4.82
C ASN A 47 -6.04 23.00 -3.97
N VAL A 48 -4.90 23.29 -4.60
CA VAL A 48 -3.60 23.34 -3.93
C VAL A 48 -2.81 24.58 -4.32
N GLU A 49 -1.88 24.97 -3.47
CA GLU A 49 -0.93 26.05 -3.73
C GLU A 49 0.43 25.76 -3.07
N LEU A 50 1.49 26.37 -3.61
CA LEU A 50 2.83 26.27 -3.03
C LEU A 50 3.12 27.50 -2.17
N LYS A 51 3.48 27.27 -0.91
CA LYS A 51 3.89 28.31 0.05
C LYS A 51 5.16 27.87 0.78
N ASP A 52 5.80 28.81 1.47
CA ASP A 52 6.88 28.45 2.39
C ASP A 52 6.33 27.67 3.58
N SER A 53 6.98 26.55 3.89
CA SER A 53 6.58 25.64 4.96
C SER A 53 7.23 26.04 6.28
N ALA A 54 6.44 26.05 7.34
CA ALA A 54 6.92 26.29 8.70
C ALA A 54 7.53 25.04 9.36
N MET A 55 7.45 23.86 8.74
CA MET A 55 7.90 22.59 9.33
C MET A 55 9.43 22.50 9.41
N TYR A 56 10.09 21.93 8.40
CA TYR A 56 11.56 21.85 8.28
C TYR A 56 12.06 22.66 7.07
N GLY A 57 11.36 23.77 6.77
CA GLY A 57 11.73 24.75 5.74
C GLY A 57 11.45 24.32 4.29
N GLY A 58 11.76 25.23 3.36
CA GLY A 58 11.50 25.09 1.92
C GLY A 58 10.02 25.21 1.57
N LYS A 59 9.66 24.88 0.33
CA LYS A 59 8.26 24.90 -0.12
C LYS A 59 7.45 23.73 0.45
N GLY A 60 6.18 23.96 0.73
CA GLY A 60 5.16 22.98 1.08
C GLY A 60 3.91 23.18 0.23
N VAL A 61 3.02 22.18 0.24
CA VAL A 61 1.76 22.19 -0.52
C VAL A 61 0.61 22.46 0.45
N PHE A 62 -0.26 23.40 0.13
CA PHE A 62 -1.36 23.84 1.01
C PHE A 62 -2.70 23.70 0.30
N ALA A 63 -3.75 23.38 1.04
CA ALA A 63 -5.12 23.36 0.53
C ALA A 63 -5.62 24.80 0.29
N THR A 64 -6.27 25.07 -0.83
CA THR A 64 -6.84 26.40 -1.15
C THR A 64 -8.29 26.56 -0.72
N LYS A 65 -8.94 25.47 -0.33
CA LYS A 65 -10.34 25.38 0.08
C LYS A 65 -10.52 24.27 1.11
N ASP A 66 -11.70 24.23 1.72
CA ASP A 66 -12.08 23.12 2.60
C ASP A 66 -12.25 21.83 1.80
N ILE A 67 -11.70 20.74 2.33
CA ILE A 67 -11.78 19.39 1.74
C ILE A 67 -12.28 18.45 2.83
N GLY A 68 -13.44 17.84 2.62
CA GLY A 68 -13.98 16.85 3.53
C GLY A 68 -13.16 15.56 3.56
N GLU A 69 -13.25 14.82 4.65
CA GLU A 69 -12.66 13.48 4.81
C GLU A 69 -12.97 12.55 3.61
N GLY A 70 -11.97 11.82 3.11
CA GLY A 70 -12.08 10.99 1.91
C GLY A 70 -12.04 11.75 0.57
N GLY A 71 -12.19 13.08 0.62
CA GLY A 71 -12.22 13.96 -0.54
C GLY A 71 -10.94 13.88 -1.37
N LEU A 72 -11.10 13.92 -2.70
CA LEU A 72 -9.98 14.00 -3.63
C LEU A 72 -9.38 15.41 -3.61
N VAL A 73 -8.11 15.51 -3.24
CA VAL A 73 -7.36 16.78 -3.26
C VAL A 73 -6.87 17.05 -4.68
N PHE A 74 -6.10 16.12 -5.24
CA PHE A 74 -5.62 16.12 -6.62
C PHE A 74 -5.36 14.70 -7.11
N SER A 75 -5.21 14.52 -8.42
CA SER A 75 -4.77 13.26 -9.02
C SER A 75 -3.73 13.45 -10.10
N ILE A 76 -3.00 12.38 -10.41
CA ILE A 76 -2.06 12.32 -11.54
C ILE A 76 -2.44 11.12 -12.39
N GLN A 77 -2.81 11.39 -13.63
CA GLN A 77 -3.19 10.37 -14.60
C GLN A 77 -1.95 9.78 -15.26
N LYS A 78 -1.82 8.44 -15.25
CA LYS A 78 -0.71 7.71 -15.87
C LYS A 78 0.66 8.25 -15.42
N PRO A 79 0.95 8.30 -14.11
CA PRO A 79 2.20 8.84 -13.61
C PRO A 79 3.39 8.09 -14.22
N LEU A 80 4.28 8.84 -14.90
CA LEU A 80 5.34 8.28 -15.75
C LEU A 80 6.28 7.36 -14.99
N LEU A 81 6.54 7.65 -13.71
CA LEU A 81 7.49 6.91 -12.88
C LEU A 81 6.81 6.07 -11.79
N ALA A 82 5.55 5.66 -12.00
CA ALA A 82 4.95 4.56 -11.24
C ALA A 82 5.24 3.23 -11.93
N ILE A 83 5.96 2.33 -11.26
CA ILE A 83 6.39 1.04 -11.82
C ILE A 83 6.14 -0.09 -10.83
N MET A 84 5.90 -1.29 -11.36
CA MET A 84 5.70 -2.49 -10.54
C MET A 84 6.95 -2.91 -9.76
N GLY A 85 6.76 -3.58 -8.63
CA GLY A 85 7.77 -4.13 -7.73
C GLY A 85 8.63 -5.22 -8.38
N SER A 86 9.83 -5.47 -7.83
CA SER A 86 10.73 -6.53 -8.33
C SER A 86 10.10 -7.92 -8.25
N HIS A 87 9.30 -8.17 -7.21
CA HIS A 87 8.60 -9.44 -6.98
C HIS A 87 7.22 -9.49 -7.66
N GLU A 88 6.78 -8.38 -8.24
CA GLU A 88 5.43 -8.22 -8.78
C GLU A 88 5.36 -8.32 -10.31
N LEU A 89 6.50 -8.59 -10.96
CA LEU A 89 6.65 -8.63 -12.43
C LEU A 89 5.68 -9.57 -13.15
N LYS A 90 5.18 -10.58 -12.43
CA LYS A 90 4.31 -11.65 -12.94
C LYS A 90 2.92 -11.68 -12.30
N SER A 91 2.63 -10.73 -11.41
CA SER A 91 1.36 -10.60 -10.67
C SER A 91 0.70 -9.25 -10.86
N VAL A 92 1.38 -8.29 -11.51
CA VAL A 92 0.88 -6.92 -11.72
C VAL A 92 0.99 -6.51 -13.18
N CYS A 93 -0.04 -5.84 -13.71
CA CYS A 93 -0.01 -5.28 -15.06
C CYS A 93 0.89 -4.03 -15.14
N ASP A 94 1.78 -3.98 -16.14
CA ASP A 94 2.73 -2.85 -16.34
C ASP A 94 2.09 -1.53 -16.76
N ASN A 95 0.89 -1.60 -17.34
CA ASN A 95 0.19 -0.40 -17.77
C ASN A 95 -0.73 0.18 -16.69
N CYS A 96 -1.53 -0.70 -16.07
CA CYS A 96 -2.68 -0.30 -15.26
C CYS A 96 -2.51 -0.67 -13.78
N LEU A 97 -1.39 -1.30 -13.41
CA LEU A 97 -1.04 -1.71 -12.04
C LEU A 97 -2.06 -2.68 -11.40
N ALA A 98 -2.96 -3.25 -12.21
CA ALA A 98 -3.92 -4.25 -11.74
C ALA A 98 -3.19 -5.50 -11.25
N LYS A 99 -3.45 -5.90 -10.01
CA LYS A 99 -2.88 -7.07 -9.35
C LYS A 99 -3.78 -8.28 -9.45
N VAL A 100 -3.16 -9.43 -9.70
CA VAL A 100 -3.70 -10.77 -9.40
C VAL A 100 -2.86 -11.35 -8.27
N TRP A 101 -3.47 -11.54 -7.11
CA TRP A 101 -2.83 -12.17 -5.97
C TRP A 101 -3.31 -13.61 -5.83
N LEU A 102 -2.37 -14.55 -5.98
CA LEU A 102 -2.61 -15.98 -5.80
C LEU A 102 -2.36 -16.35 -4.33
N LEU A 103 -3.37 -16.91 -3.67
CA LEU A 103 -3.23 -17.50 -2.34
C LEU A 103 -2.80 -18.96 -2.49
N LYS A 104 -1.95 -19.43 -1.56
CA LYS A 104 -1.23 -20.71 -1.71
C LYS A 104 -2.17 -21.92 -1.65
N GLU A 105 -3.22 -21.88 -0.82
CA GLU A 105 -4.29 -22.88 -0.77
C GLU A 105 -5.54 -22.28 -0.09
N PRO A 106 -6.76 -22.58 -0.59
CA PRO A 106 -7.08 -23.01 -1.95
C PRO A 106 -6.65 -21.96 -2.98
N ASP A 107 -6.79 -22.28 -4.27
CA ASP A 107 -6.50 -21.41 -5.44
C ASP A 107 -7.41 -20.15 -5.51
N LEU A 108 -7.62 -19.47 -4.39
CA LEU A 108 -8.33 -18.22 -4.30
C LEU A 108 -7.44 -17.12 -4.88
N LYS A 109 -8.01 -16.39 -5.83
CA LYS A 109 -7.38 -15.24 -6.47
C LYS A 109 -8.04 -13.98 -5.94
N LEU A 110 -7.26 -13.03 -5.43
CA LEU A 110 -7.72 -11.66 -5.20
C LEU A 110 -7.26 -10.74 -6.33
N TYR A 111 -8.06 -9.72 -6.58
CA TYR A 111 -7.89 -8.83 -7.72
C TYR A 111 -7.97 -7.40 -7.24
N SER A 112 -7.18 -6.50 -7.82
CA SER A 112 -7.34 -5.05 -7.57
C SER A 112 -8.32 -4.36 -8.52
N THR A 113 -9.15 -5.16 -9.21
CA THR A 113 -10.15 -4.72 -10.18
C THR A 113 -11.38 -5.62 -10.07
N PRO A 114 -12.58 -5.18 -10.48
CA PRO A 114 -13.77 -6.03 -10.46
C PRO A 114 -13.75 -7.16 -11.52
N LYS A 115 -12.63 -7.38 -12.22
CA LYS A 115 -12.47 -8.45 -13.21
C LYS A 115 -11.85 -9.71 -12.57
N PHE A 116 -12.72 -10.60 -12.08
CA PHE A 116 -12.37 -11.78 -11.28
C PHE A 116 -11.84 -13.00 -12.06
N ASP A 117 -11.58 -12.86 -13.35
CA ASP A 117 -11.02 -13.89 -14.24
C ASP A 117 -9.77 -13.37 -14.97
N MET A 118 -9.18 -12.27 -14.48
CA MET A 118 -8.05 -11.62 -15.11
C MET A 118 -6.82 -12.52 -15.13
N GLU A 119 -6.29 -12.75 -16.32
CA GLU A 119 -4.99 -13.40 -16.54
C GLU A 119 -4.00 -12.42 -17.15
N LEU A 120 -2.76 -12.49 -16.68
CA LEU A 120 -1.67 -11.65 -17.17
C LEU A 120 -0.97 -12.33 -18.35
N LYS A 121 -0.66 -11.54 -19.38
CA LYS A 121 0.01 -11.99 -20.60
C LYS A 121 1.38 -11.32 -20.71
N THR A 122 2.42 -12.13 -20.74
CA THR A 122 3.81 -11.66 -20.84
C THR A 122 4.11 -10.99 -22.17
N CYS A 123 4.86 -9.88 -22.13
CA CYS A 123 5.38 -9.22 -23.32
C CYS A 123 6.18 -10.20 -24.19
N ALA A 124 5.80 -10.37 -25.45
CA ALA A 124 6.47 -11.31 -26.35
C ALA A 124 7.91 -10.90 -26.71
N GLY A 125 8.24 -9.61 -26.62
CA GLY A 125 9.58 -9.09 -26.93
C GLY A 125 10.56 -9.31 -25.77
N CYS A 126 10.38 -8.57 -24.68
CA CYS A 126 11.33 -8.60 -23.55
C CYS A 126 11.11 -9.74 -22.55
N LYS A 127 9.92 -10.34 -22.48
CA LYS A 127 9.57 -11.35 -21.45
C LYS A 127 9.66 -10.87 -19.98
N VAL A 128 9.96 -9.58 -19.73
CA VAL A 128 10.12 -9.01 -18.40
C VAL A 128 8.77 -8.71 -17.75
N VAL A 129 7.93 -7.95 -18.44
CA VAL A 129 6.66 -7.42 -17.90
C VAL A 129 5.43 -8.12 -18.47
N ASP A 130 4.33 -8.08 -17.73
CA ASP A 130 3.06 -8.69 -18.10
C ASP A 130 1.90 -7.67 -18.18
N TYR A 131 0.84 -8.00 -18.92
CA TYR A 131 -0.33 -7.15 -19.16
C TYR A 131 -1.65 -7.88 -18.95
N CYS A 132 -2.64 -7.25 -18.33
CA CYS A 132 -3.96 -7.84 -18.14
C CYS A 132 -4.83 -7.91 -19.41
N SER A 133 -4.50 -7.13 -20.44
CA SER A 133 -5.24 -7.09 -21.70
C SER A 133 -4.37 -6.61 -22.86
N ARG A 134 -4.83 -6.86 -24.09
CA ARG A 134 -4.19 -6.30 -25.30
C ARG A 134 -4.26 -4.78 -25.33
N ASP A 135 -5.30 -4.18 -24.76
CA ASP A 135 -5.43 -2.73 -24.70
C ASP A 135 -4.43 -2.12 -23.73
N CYS A 136 -4.21 -2.75 -22.56
CA CYS A 136 -3.14 -2.35 -21.66
C CYS A 136 -1.76 -2.49 -22.30
N GLN A 137 -1.51 -3.56 -23.05
CA GLN A 137 -0.25 -3.71 -23.78
C GLN A 137 -0.05 -2.59 -24.83
N LYS A 138 -1.09 -2.26 -25.61
CA LYS A 138 -1.03 -1.16 -26.60
C LYS A 138 -0.84 0.21 -25.94
N ALA A 139 -1.54 0.45 -24.83
CA ALA A 139 -1.42 1.68 -24.05
C ALA A 139 -0.01 1.85 -23.48
N ALA A 140 0.55 0.81 -22.85
CA ALA A 140 1.93 0.81 -22.38
C ALA A 140 2.93 0.99 -23.51
N TRP A 141 2.71 0.34 -24.66
CA TRP A 141 3.57 0.52 -25.84
C TRP A 141 3.62 1.98 -26.29
N LYS A 142 2.46 2.65 -26.38
CA LYS A 142 2.39 4.07 -26.73
C LYS A 142 3.07 4.95 -25.68
N HIS A 143 2.82 4.66 -24.39
CA HIS A 143 3.21 5.49 -23.24
C HIS A 143 4.70 5.38 -22.89
N HIS A 144 5.28 4.18 -22.85
CA HIS A 144 6.66 4.00 -22.38
C HIS A 144 7.36 2.75 -22.91
N HIS A 145 6.65 1.62 -23.00
CA HIS A 145 7.28 0.32 -23.15
C HIS A 145 8.01 0.13 -24.49
N LYS A 146 7.63 0.85 -25.55
CA LYS A 146 8.33 0.79 -26.84
C LYS A 146 9.82 1.14 -26.72
N HIS A 147 10.16 2.05 -25.80
CA HIS A 147 11.53 2.48 -25.53
C HIS A 147 12.25 1.55 -24.55
N GLU A 148 11.54 1.02 -23.56
CA GLU A 148 12.11 0.12 -22.55
C GLU A 148 12.36 -1.29 -23.09
N CYS A 149 11.45 -1.83 -23.91
CA CYS A 149 11.45 -3.23 -24.31
C CYS A 149 12.78 -3.63 -24.98
N ARG A 150 13.34 -2.77 -25.84
CA ARG A 150 14.62 -3.01 -26.49
C ARG A 150 15.78 -3.01 -25.49
N VAL A 151 15.75 -2.08 -24.53
CA VAL A 151 16.77 -1.99 -23.47
C VAL A 151 16.72 -3.23 -22.59
N PHE A 152 15.53 -3.69 -22.20
CA PHE A 152 15.36 -4.90 -21.41
C PHE A 152 15.93 -6.14 -22.11
N VAL A 153 15.65 -6.32 -23.42
CA VAL A 153 16.24 -7.40 -24.22
C VAL A 153 17.77 -7.33 -24.24
N ALA A 154 18.32 -6.13 -24.47
CA ALA A 154 19.77 -5.93 -24.54
C ALA A 154 20.49 -6.19 -23.20
N VAL A 155 19.86 -5.83 -22.09
CA VAL A 155 20.37 -6.09 -20.74
C VAL A 155 20.32 -7.58 -20.42
N GLN A 156 19.20 -8.27 -20.72
CA GLN A 156 19.07 -9.71 -20.48
C GLN A 156 20.01 -10.55 -21.33
N GLY A 157 20.33 -10.11 -22.55
CA GLY A 157 21.29 -10.78 -23.44
C GLY A 157 22.76 -10.55 -23.10
N SER A 158 23.07 -9.72 -22.10
CA SER A 158 24.45 -9.46 -21.65
C SER A 158 24.88 -10.43 -20.55
N GLU A 159 26.18 -10.73 -20.47
CA GLU A 159 26.76 -11.63 -19.46
C GLU A 159 26.23 -11.30 -18.06
N ARG A 160 25.71 -12.32 -17.38
CA ARG A 160 25.08 -12.20 -16.05
C ARG A 160 26.03 -11.46 -15.11
N VAL A 161 25.70 -10.22 -14.75
CA VAL A 161 26.44 -9.54 -13.69
C VAL A 161 26.08 -10.22 -12.37
N THR A 162 27.00 -11.05 -11.86
CA THR A 162 26.89 -11.73 -10.58
C THR A 162 27.24 -10.74 -9.46
N PHE A 163 26.33 -10.57 -8.49
CA PHE A 163 26.57 -9.74 -7.31
C PHE A 163 26.44 -10.57 -6.03
N GLY A 164 27.52 -10.64 -5.25
CA GLY A 164 27.53 -11.13 -3.85
C GLY A 164 27.33 -12.64 -3.65
N GLU A 165 27.84 -13.16 -2.53
CA GLU A 165 28.00 -14.60 -2.21
C GLU A 165 26.68 -15.39 -2.01
N LYS A 166 25.52 -14.75 -2.10
CA LYS A 166 24.21 -15.44 -2.13
C LYS A 166 23.58 -15.41 -3.53
N ALA A 167 24.40 -15.68 -4.54
CA ALA A 167 24.02 -15.92 -5.94
C ALA A 167 23.24 -17.23 -6.13
N ALA A 168 22.24 -17.49 -5.28
CA ALA A 168 21.27 -18.54 -5.51
C ALA A 168 20.13 -17.96 -6.38
N ARG A 169 20.22 -18.25 -7.69
CA ARG A 169 19.18 -18.13 -8.75
C ARG A 169 19.19 -16.86 -9.61
N GLY A 170 20.03 -16.85 -10.64
CA GLY A 170 19.65 -16.55 -12.04
C GLY A 170 18.90 -15.26 -12.45
N ASN A 171 18.61 -14.32 -11.56
CA ASN A 171 17.80 -13.14 -11.87
C ASN A 171 18.64 -12.02 -12.50
N SER A 172 18.21 -11.54 -13.67
CA SER A 172 18.83 -10.41 -14.37
C SER A 172 18.58 -9.10 -13.62
N ILE A 173 19.53 -8.15 -13.66
CA ILE A 173 19.38 -6.82 -13.05
C ILE A 173 18.13 -6.06 -13.54
N VAL A 174 17.59 -6.43 -14.71
CA VAL A 174 16.35 -5.86 -15.25
C VAL A 174 15.12 -6.13 -14.35
N THR A 175 15.19 -7.12 -13.45
CA THR A 175 14.08 -7.36 -12.51
C THR A 175 14.06 -6.34 -11.37
N ASN A 176 15.19 -5.69 -11.08
CA ASN A 176 15.30 -4.73 -10.00
C ASN A 176 14.47 -3.46 -10.31
N LEU A 177 13.67 -3.05 -9.32
CA LEU A 177 12.80 -1.88 -9.37
C LEU A 177 13.55 -0.59 -9.69
N ASP A 178 14.59 -0.24 -8.92
CA ASP A 178 15.35 1.00 -9.12
C ASP A 178 15.96 1.07 -10.52
N PHE A 179 16.50 -0.05 -10.99
CA PHE A 179 17.09 -0.13 -12.34
C PHE A 179 16.05 0.11 -13.44
N ARG A 180 14.84 -0.47 -13.31
CA ARG A 180 13.74 -0.21 -14.25
C ARG A 180 13.23 1.22 -14.18
N MET A 181 13.13 1.82 -12.99
CA MET A 181 12.72 3.23 -12.85
C MET A 181 13.69 4.16 -13.56
N MET A 182 14.98 3.91 -13.40
CA MET A 182 16.03 4.65 -14.06
C MET A 182 16.02 4.46 -15.57
N ILE A 183 15.81 3.22 -16.06
CA ILE A 183 15.62 2.99 -17.50
C ILE A 183 14.45 3.82 -18.00
N ARG A 184 13.27 3.73 -17.38
CA ARG A 184 12.06 4.48 -17.77
C ARG A 184 12.37 5.96 -17.88
N MET A 185 12.87 6.56 -16.80
CA MET A 185 13.19 7.98 -16.74
C MET A 185 14.16 8.40 -17.85
N LEU A 186 15.27 7.66 -18.06
CA LEU A 186 16.30 8.05 -19.02
C LEU A 186 15.84 7.86 -20.47
N VAL A 187 15.18 6.75 -20.79
CA VAL A 187 14.77 6.47 -22.18
C VAL A 187 13.59 7.35 -22.61
N LEU A 188 12.67 7.67 -21.70
CA LEU A 188 11.56 8.58 -22.02
C LEU A 188 12.07 10.00 -22.30
N TYR A 189 13.04 10.49 -21.52
CA TYR A 189 13.67 11.77 -21.79
C TYR A 189 14.43 11.79 -23.13
N GLN A 190 15.15 10.71 -23.47
CA GLN A 190 15.85 10.60 -24.76
C GLN A 190 14.91 10.64 -25.97
N ASN A 191 13.69 10.18 -25.80
CA ASN A 191 12.72 10.07 -26.87
C ASN A 191 11.66 11.19 -26.84
N ASN A 192 11.90 12.25 -26.05
CA ASN A 192 11.03 13.43 -25.91
C ASN A 192 9.62 13.11 -25.35
N GLU A 193 9.48 12.00 -24.61
CA GLU A 193 8.26 11.68 -23.86
C GLU A 193 8.25 12.36 -22.49
N ILE A 194 9.43 12.74 -21.97
CA ILE A 194 9.60 13.70 -20.86
C ILE A 194 10.11 15.01 -21.46
N SER A 195 9.40 16.11 -21.19
CA SER A 195 9.77 17.45 -21.67
C SER A 195 11.03 17.99 -20.98
N ASP A 196 11.67 19.02 -21.53
CA ASP A 196 12.82 19.67 -20.89
C ASP A 196 12.45 20.29 -19.53
N ALA A 197 11.22 20.83 -19.41
CA ALA A 197 10.72 21.40 -18.16
C ALA A 197 10.54 20.33 -17.08
N GLU A 198 9.88 19.21 -17.40
CA GLU A 198 9.72 18.08 -16.47
C GLU A 198 11.06 17.44 -16.12
N TRP A 199 11.98 17.35 -17.09
CA TRP A 199 13.33 16.88 -16.84
C TRP A 199 14.09 17.81 -15.89
N ALA A 200 13.99 19.13 -16.08
CA ALA A 200 14.58 20.11 -15.19
C ALA A 200 14.01 20.01 -13.77
N GLU A 201 12.69 19.83 -13.63
CA GLU A 201 12.02 19.60 -12.34
C GLU A 201 12.55 18.33 -11.65
N LEU A 202 12.58 17.18 -12.36
CA LEU A 202 13.12 15.91 -11.86
C LEU A 202 14.57 16.07 -11.39
N MET A 203 15.40 16.76 -12.17
CA MET A 203 16.82 16.94 -11.87
C MET A 203 17.07 17.97 -10.76
N HIS A 204 16.28 19.05 -10.68
CA HIS A 204 16.36 20.03 -9.61
C HIS A 204 16.11 19.36 -8.26
N PHE A 205 15.02 18.62 -8.16
CA PHE A 205 14.68 17.86 -6.96
C PHE A 205 15.76 16.84 -6.59
N ALA A 206 16.29 16.11 -7.58
CA ALA A 206 17.35 15.14 -7.36
C ALA A 206 18.67 15.75 -6.86
N ASN A 207 19.00 16.98 -7.26
CA ASN A 207 20.25 17.64 -6.89
C ASN A 207 20.19 18.35 -5.53
N ALA A 208 19.06 18.97 -5.18
CA ALA A 208 18.91 19.77 -3.96
C ALA A 208 19.13 18.98 -2.66
N ARG A 209 18.98 17.64 -2.69
CA ARG A 209 19.01 16.77 -1.50
C ARG A 209 19.96 15.57 -1.60
N ALA A 210 20.92 15.60 -2.54
CA ALA A 210 21.88 14.51 -2.77
C ALA A 210 23.03 14.45 -1.74
N SER A 211 22.92 15.08 -0.56
CA SER A 211 24.05 15.33 0.36
C SER A 211 24.49 14.14 1.23
N LYS A 212 23.74 13.03 1.29
CA LYS A 212 24.01 11.90 2.19
C LYS A 212 24.37 10.59 1.46
N VAL A 213 25.35 10.64 0.55
CA VAL A 213 25.71 9.56 -0.42
C VAL A 213 26.42 8.34 0.20
N GLU A 214 26.79 8.36 1.48
CA GLU A 214 27.74 7.38 2.02
C GLU A 214 27.12 6.38 3.00
N GLN A 215 26.52 5.30 2.48
CA GLN A 215 26.34 4.07 3.26
C GLN A 215 27.14 2.91 2.60
N PRO A 216 27.92 2.12 3.35
CA PRO A 216 28.83 1.09 2.81
C PRO A 216 28.14 0.00 1.97
N ASP A 217 27.01 -0.53 2.45
CA ASP A 217 26.33 -1.70 1.85
C ASP A 217 25.71 -1.41 0.48
N PHE A 218 25.41 -0.14 0.19
CA PHE A 218 24.78 0.29 -1.06
C PHE A 218 25.76 0.52 -2.21
N LYS A 219 27.08 0.51 -1.96
CA LYS A 219 28.07 0.89 -2.98
C LYS A 219 28.17 -0.12 -4.13
N GLY A 220 27.97 -1.41 -3.89
CA GLY A 220 28.17 -2.45 -4.91
C GLY A 220 27.13 -2.41 -6.05
N ILE A 221 25.87 -2.66 -5.69
CA ILE A 221 24.75 -2.77 -6.63
C ILE A 221 24.50 -1.44 -7.34
N THR A 222 24.49 -0.32 -6.61
CA THR A 222 24.24 1.03 -7.17
C THR A 222 25.30 1.42 -8.21
N LYS A 223 26.59 1.13 -7.95
CA LYS A 223 27.67 1.38 -8.91
C LYS A 223 27.48 0.57 -10.18
N ALA A 224 27.11 -0.70 -10.05
CA ALA A 224 26.93 -1.55 -11.19
C ALA A 224 25.69 -1.18 -12.02
N MET A 225 24.59 -0.79 -11.36
CA MET A 225 23.44 -0.17 -12.03
C MET A 225 23.88 1.06 -12.84
N ALA A 226 24.66 1.97 -12.24
CA ALA A 226 25.12 3.17 -12.93
C ALA A 226 26.00 2.85 -14.16
N VAL A 227 26.87 1.83 -14.09
CA VAL A 227 27.66 1.35 -15.24
C VAL A 227 26.74 0.86 -16.37
N LEU A 228 25.76 0.03 -16.04
CA LEU A 228 24.86 -0.55 -17.03
C LEU A 228 23.89 0.49 -17.60
N LEU A 229 23.34 1.38 -16.77
CA LEU A 229 22.51 2.50 -17.22
C LEU A 229 23.30 3.38 -18.20
N GLU A 230 24.53 3.78 -17.87
CA GLU A 230 25.38 4.57 -18.77
C GLU A 230 25.62 3.85 -20.12
N LYS A 231 25.83 2.53 -20.09
CA LYS A 231 26.02 1.70 -21.29
C LYS A 231 24.75 1.62 -22.15
N TYR A 232 23.60 1.37 -21.56
CA TYR A 232 22.36 1.01 -22.28
C TYR A 232 21.42 2.18 -22.54
N THR A 233 21.58 3.31 -21.85
CA THR A 233 20.77 4.52 -22.04
C THR A 233 21.55 5.60 -22.79
N GLY A 234 22.51 5.24 -23.65
CA GLY A 234 23.18 6.21 -24.54
C GLY A 234 23.88 7.38 -23.84
N LYS A 235 24.32 7.18 -22.58
CA LYS A 235 25.04 8.19 -21.77
C LYS A 235 24.30 9.54 -21.58
N VAL A 236 22.98 9.54 -21.41
CA VAL A 236 22.22 10.76 -21.02
C VAL A 236 22.88 11.49 -19.86
N LEU A 237 23.30 10.72 -18.86
CA LEU A 237 23.97 11.21 -17.67
C LEU A 237 25.30 10.48 -17.47
N LYS A 238 26.31 11.23 -17.00
CA LYS A 238 27.58 10.68 -16.53
C LYS A 238 27.34 9.82 -15.29
N ARG A 239 28.16 8.79 -15.10
CA ARG A 239 28.10 7.88 -13.94
C ARG A 239 27.96 8.55 -12.57
N SER A 240 28.66 9.66 -12.32
CA SER A 240 28.57 10.39 -11.04
C SER A 240 27.18 10.98 -10.79
N LYS A 241 26.50 11.49 -11.82
CA LYS A 241 25.12 11.98 -11.74
C LYS A 241 24.13 10.83 -11.59
N LEU A 242 24.34 9.72 -12.30
CA LEU A 242 23.50 8.51 -12.16
C LEU A 242 23.51 7.96 -10.73
N LEU A 243 24.68 7.89 -10.09
CA LEU A 243 24.79 7.46 -8.69
C LEU A 243 23.96 8.33 -7.73
N LYS A 244 24.03 9.66 -7.89
CA LYS A 244 23.25 10.60 -7.08
C LYS A 244 21.74 10.44 -7.33
N LEU A 245 21.36 10.29 -8.59
CA LEU A 245 19.96 10.16 -8.99
C LEU A 245 19.34 8.85 -8.47
N ILE A 246 20.02 7.71 -8.64
CA ILE A 246 19.57 6.40 -8.10
C ILE A 246 19.33 6.50 -6.60
N ASN A 247 20.30 7.07 -5.85
CA ASN A 247 20.17 7.23 -4.41
C ASN A 247 19.00 8.13 -4.02
N THR A 248 18.79 9.22 -4.77
CA THR A 248 17.71 10.17 -4.46
C THR A 248 16.35 9.55 -4.73
N ILE A 249 16.18 8.90 -5.88
CA ILE A 249 14.94 8.21 -6.23
C ILE A 249 14.66 7.09 -5.24
N ARG A 250 15.63 6.23 -4.93
CA ARG A 250 15.43 5.11 -3.99
C ARG A 250 14.99 5.56 -2.59
N ARG A 251 15.42 6.75 -2.17
CA ARG A 251 15.04 7.34 -0.87
C ARG A 251 13.72 8.10 -0.90
N ARG A 252 13.18 8.41 -2.07
CA ARG A 252 12.02 9.32 -2.21
C ARG A 252 10.85 8.70 -2.94
N ALA A 253 11.10 7.64 -3.69
CA ALA A 253 10.05 6.82 -4.25
C ALA A 253 9.21 6.28 -3.10
N SER A 254 7.89 6.35 -3.28
CA SER A 254 6.92 5.82 -2.33
C SER A 254 6.22 4.62 -2.90
N ASP A 255 5.69 3.81 -2.01
CA ASP A 255 4.99 2.60 -2.36
C ASP A 255 3.70 2.90 -3.14
N VAL A 256 3.48 2.10 -4.18
CA VAL A 256 2.21 2.08 -4.91
C VAL A 256 1.30 1.09 -4.20
N TYR A 257 0.26 1.60 -3.55
CA TYR A 257 -0.81 0.79 -2.96
C TYR A 257 -2.05 0.78 -3.84
N VAL A 258 -2.51 -0.42 -4.20
CA VAL A 258 -3.79 -0.62 -4.91
C VAL A 258 -4.78 -1.36 -4.01
N PRO A 259 -6.07 -0.96 -3.98
CA PRO A 259 -7.11 -1.70 -3.26
C PRO A 259 -7.36 -3.08 -3.86
N LEU A 260 -7.57 -4.08 -3.01
CA LEU A 260 -8.02 -5.42 -3.39
C LEU A 260 -9.54 -5.53 -3.24
N MET A 261 -10.18 -6.09 -4.26
CA MET A 261 -11.61 -6.38 -4.29
C MET A 261 -11.87 -7.67 -3.50
N LYS A 262 -12.26 -7.52 -2.23
CA LYS A 262 -12.60 -8.66 -1.36
C LYS A 262 -14.07 -9.00 -1.49
N GLY A 263 -14.95 -8.03 -1.29
CA GLY A 263 -16.39 -8.23 -1.28
C GLY A 263 -16.82 -9.04 -0.05
N VAL A 264 -18.13 -9.05 0.19
CA VAL A 264 -18.72 -9.84 1.27
C VAL A 264 -18.40 -11.34 1.12
N ASN A 265 -18.35 -11.86 -0.11
CA ASN A 265 -18.24 -13.30 -0.37
C ASN A 265 -16.85 -13.91 -0.17
N ARG A 266 -15.79 -13.09 -0.19
CA ARG A 266 -14.40 -13.55 0.01
C ARG A 266 -13.85 -13.15 1.37
N SER A 267 -14.68 -12.50 2.18
CA SER A 267 -14.48 -12.31 3.61
C SER A 267 -14.71 -13.63 4.37
N CYS A 268 -14.23 -14.76 3.87
CA CYS A 268 -14.39 -16.07 4.51
C CYS A 268 -13.04 -16.74 4.82
N GLU A 269 -11.92 -16.13 4.43
CA GLU A 269 -10.58 -16.59 4.82
C GLU A 269 -9.97 -15.59 5.82
N PRO A 270 -9.97 -15.93 7.12
CA PRO A 270 -9.45 -15.06 8.16
C PRO A 270 -7.95 -14.74 8.04
N LEU A 271 -7.18 -15.52 7.27
CA LEU A 271 -5.75 -15.27 7.01
C LEU A 271 -5.47 -14.24 5.90
N ILE A 272 -6.49 -13.74 5.19
CA ILE A 272 -6.28 -12.70 4.17
C ILE A 272 -6.35 -11.31 4.80
N HIS A 273 -5.23 -10.91 5.38
CA HIS A 273 -5.17 -9.74 6.25
C HIS A 273 -5.11 -8.37 5.54
N THR A 274 -5.09 -8.28 4.20
CA THR A 274 -4.75 -7.02 3.51
C THR A 274 -5.79 -6.55 2.51
N THR A 275 -6.26 -5.31 2.65
CA THR A 275 -7.22 -4.58 1.79
C THR A 275 -6.50 -3.75 0.74
N LEU A 276 -5.26 -3.34 1.03
CA LEU A 276 -4.35 -2.74 0.07
C LEU A 276 -3.24 -3.72 -0.25
N SER A 277 -2.77 -3.71 -1.48
CA SER A 277 -1.51 -4.37 -1.84
C SER A 277 -0.50 -3.35 -2.27
N GLU A 278 0.71 -3.43 -1.71
CA GLU A 278 1.90 -2.85 -2.32
C GLU A 278 2.16 -3.58 -3.64
N VAL A 279 2.31 -2.84 -4.74
CA VAL A 279 2.53 -3.41 -6.08
C VAL A 279 3.76 -2.87 -6.78
N GLY A 280 4.46 -1.92 -6.16
CA GLY A 280 5.62 -1.27 -6.73
C GLY A 280 5.90 0.07 -6.07
N ALA A 281 6.55 0.97 -6.80
CA ALA A 281 6.91 2.29 -6.30
C ALA A 281 6.67 3.37 -7.35
N PHE A 282 6.43 4.59 -6.89
CA PHE A 282 6.29 5.78 -7.72
C PHE A 282 7.19 6.92 -7.25
N PHE A 283 7.59 7.78 -8.17
CA PHE A 283 8.31 9.01 -7.89
C PHE A 283 7.71 10.17 -8.69
N ASP A 284 7.33 11.25 -8.02
CA ASP A 284 6.87 12.50 -8.65
C ASP A 284 7.40 13.70 -7.86
N PRO A 285 8.15 14.63 -8.48
CA PRO A 285 8.76 15.75 -7.75
C PRO A 285 7.76 16.61 -6.98
N PHE A 286 6.57 16.87 -7.55
CA PHE A 286 5.53 17.66 -6.89
C PHE A 286 5.00 16.95 -5.66
N VAL A 287 4.72 15.64 -5.76
CA VAL A 287 4.27 14.85 -4.59
C VAL A 287 5.36 14.83 -3.51
N CYS A 288 6.65 14.80 -3.89
CA CYS A 288 7.77 14.87 -2.95
C CYS A 288 7.98 16.24 -2.27
N LEU A 289 7.23 17.28 -2.64
CA LEU A 289 7.16 18.56 -1.89
C LEU A 289 6.27 18.46 -0.65
N ILE A 290 5.32 17.52 -0.64
CA ILE A 290 4.38 17.29 0.47
C ILE A 290 5.16 16.86 1.71
N LYS A 291 4.87 17.49 2.85
CA LYS A 291 5.67 17.30 4.06
C LYS A 291 5.36 15.99 4.78
N ASN A 292 6.32 15.52 5.57
CA ASN A 292 6.10 14.40 6.48
C ASN A 292 5.43 14.88 7.77
N ALA A 293 4.34 14.24 8.15
CA ALA A 293 3.83 14.29 9.53
C ALA A 293 3.50 12.87 10.00
N CYS A 294 3.87 12.53 11.24
CA CYS A 294 3.55 11.21 11.82
C CYS A 294 2.03 10.97 11.83
N GLU A 295 1.24 12.02 12.10
CA GLU A 295 -0.20 12.03 11.94
C GLU A 295 -0.58 12.88 10.72
N ALA A 296 -0.47 12.28 9.54
CA ALA A 296 -0.75 12.92 8.27
C ALA A 296 -2.23 13.25 8.07
N ASN A 297 -2.52 14.35 7.35
CA ASN A 297 -3.89 14.72 6.97
C ASN A 297 -4.33 14.19 5.60
N ALA A 298 -3.41 13.65 4.80
CA ALA A 298 -3.72 13.07 3.51
C ALA A 298 -2.80 11.87 3.18
N TRP A 299 -3.16 11.13 2.13
CA TRP A 299 -2.41 9.96 1.69
C TRP A 299 -2.54 9.73 0.18
N VAL A 300 -1.65 8.87 -0.34
CA VAL A 300 -1.63 8.45 -1.74
C VAL A 300 -2.21 7.05 -1.86
N VAL A 301 -3.18 6.89 -2.75
CA VAL A 301 -3.71 5.60 -3.19
C VAL A 301 -3.73 5.54 -4.70
N PHE A 302 -3.46 4.36 -5.26
CA PHE A 302 -3.60 4.13 -6.68
C PHE A 302 -4.92 3.46 -7.00
N GLU A 303 -5.62 4.04 -7.95
CA GLU A 303 -6.75 3.39 -8.60
C GLU A 303 -6.36 3.07 -10.02
N SER A 304 -5.99 1.80 -10.24
CA SER A 304 -5.32 1.40 -11.48
C SER A 304 -4.06 2.26 -11.73
N ASN A 305 -3.95 2.95 -12.87
CA ASN A 305 -2.84 3.85 -13.20
C ASN A 305 -3.12 5.33 -12.93
N GLU A 306 -4.03 5.62 -12.01
CA GLU A 306 -4.23 6.96 -11.48
C GLU A 306 -3.70 7.04 -10.04
N LEU A 307 -2.79 7.97 -9.79
CA LEU A 307 -2.41 8.36 -8.43
C LEU A 307 -3.49 9.31 -7.91
N ARG A 308 -4.08 9.00 -6.76
CA ARG A 308 -5.08 9.84 -6.08
C ARG A 308 -4.54 10.27 -4.73
N PHE A 309 -4.48 11.58 -4.50
CA PHE A 309 -4.13 12.16 -3.21
C PHE A 309 -5.41 12.54 -2.47
N ARG A 310 -5.72 11.86 -1.37
CA ARG A 310 -7.00 11.96 -0.66
C ARG A 310 -6.83 12.40 0.78
N ALA A 311 -7.82 13.13 1.27
CA ALA A 311 -7.90 13.56 2.66
C ALA A 311 -8.18 12.37 3.59
N LEU A 312 -7.43 12.28 4.69
CA LEU A 312 -7.62 11.30 5.78
C LEU A 312 -8.56 11.80 6.87
N ARG A 313 -8.92 13.09 6.83
CA ARG A 313 -9.77 13.83 7.77
C ARG A 313 -10.19 15.13 7.10
N ASP A 314 -11.10 15.90 7.69
CA ASP A 314 -11.41 17.24 7.18
C ASP A 314 -10.16 18.13 7.16
N ILE A 315 -9.94 18.82 6.04
CA ILE A 315 -8.80 19.71 5.80
C ILE A 315 -9.35 21.12 5.51
N PRO A 316 -9.24 22.06 6.47
CA PRO A 316 -9.62 23.46 6.23
C PRO A 316 -8.74 24.13 5.18
N ALA A 317 -9.29 25.13 4.49
CA ALA A 317 -8.55 26.01 3.60
C ALA A 317 -7.33 26.64 4.30
N GLY A 318 -6.21 26.72 3.60
CA GLY A 318 -4.95 27.24 4.11
C GLY A 318 -4.13 26.24 4.95
N THR A 319 -4.60 25.00 5.13
CA THR A 319 -3.86 23.96 5.85
C THR A 319 -2.75 23.36 4.98
N GLU A 320 -1.56 23.15 5.56
CA GLU A 320 -0.46 22.43 4.90
C GLU A 320 -0.82 20.95 4.75
N LEU A 321 -0.68 20.42 3.54
CA LEU A 321 -0.90 19.02 3.23
C LEU A 321 0.33 18.20 3.64
N THR A 322 0.06 17.07 4.30
CA THR A 322 1.07 16.18 4.84
C THR A 322 0.74 14.74 4.51
N ILE A 323 1.78 13.93 4.32
CA ILE A 323 1.72 12.47 4.21
C ILE A 323 2.68 11.88 5.25
N SER A 324 2.48 10.62 5.63
CA SER A 324 3.48 9.90 6.42
C SER A 324 4.29 9.03 5.45
N TRP A 325 5.51 9.49 5.17
CA TRP A 325 6.42 8.92 4.16
C TRP A 325 7.11 7.64 4.65
N HIS A 326 7.14 7.40 5.96
CA HIS A 326 7.70 6.18 6.50
C HIS A 326 6.86 5.64 7.66
N ARG A 327 6.49 4.36 7.54
CA ARG A 327 5.72 3.59 8.54
C ARG A 327 6.62 2.74 9.43
N GLY A 328 7.90 3.11 9.58
CA GLY A 328 8.86 2.33 10.34
C GLY A 328 8.75 2.54 11.85
N CYS A 329 8.90 1.44 12.60
CA CYS A 329 9.27 1.35 14.01
C CYS A 329 8.57 2.36 14.96
N LEU A 330 7.23 2.46 14.94
CA LEU A 330 6.49 3.38 15.81
C LEU A 330 6.52 2.99 17.29
N ALA A 331 6.99 1.80 17.63
CA ALA A 331 7.30 1.37 19.00
C ALA A 331 8.54 2.07 19.58
N ASP A 332 9.43 2.62 18.73
CA ASP A 332 10.62 3.38 19.14
C ASP A 332 10.71 4.70 18.37
N TRP A 333 10.35 5.77 19.06
CA TRP A 333 10.36 7.12 18.49
C TRP A 333 11.75 7.64 18.10
N ASP A 334 12.81 7.20 18.78
CA ASP A 334 14.17 7.62 18.47
C ASP A 334 14.68 6.88 17.23
N ALA A 335 14.35 5.59 17.10
CA ALA A 335 14.58 4.83 15.86
C ALA A 335 13.76 5.40 14.70
N HIS A 336 12.49 5.72 14.91
CA HIS A 336 11.63 6.36 13.91
C HIS A 336 12.22 7.70 13.43
N ARG A 337 12.63 8.58 14.35
CA ARG A 337 13.27 9.86 14.00
C ARG A 337 14.57 9.64 13.23
N SER A 338 15.42 8.70 13.68
CA SER A 338 16.68 8.38 13.02
C SER A 338 16.43 7.90 11.59
N LEU A 339 15.44 7.04 11.36
CA LEU A 339 15.05 6.60 10.03
C LEU A 339 14.59 7.76 9.14
N LEU A 340 13.78 8.70 9.64
CA LEU A 340 13.34 9.88 8.88
C LEU A 340 14.52 10.80 8.53
N VAL A 341 15.43 11.05 9.47
CA VAL A 341 16.58 11.95 9.27
C VAL A 341 17.63 11.31 8.34
N GLU A 342 17.90 10.02 8.48
CA GLU A 342 18.92 9.31 7.71
C GLU A 342 18.44 8.94 6.31
N SER A 343 17.22 8.40 6.22
CA SER A 343 16.67 7.86 4.98
C SER A 343 16.00 8.95 4.15
N LEU A 344 15.25 9.83 4.78
CA LEU A 344 14.44 10.84 4.09
C LEU A 344 14.98 12.26 4.23
N ASP A 345 16.03 12.51 5.02
CA ASP A 345 16.52 13.87 5.30
C ASP A 345 15.41 14.79 5.84
N MET A 346 14.62 14.27 6.78
CA MET A 346 13.49 14.95 7.41
C MET A 346 13.63 14.88 8.92
N ASP A 347 13.78 16.02 9.58
CA ASP A 347 13.68 16.09 11.04
C ASP A 347 12.23 16.44 11.40
N CYS A 348 11.43 15.40 11.66
CA CYS A 348 10.00 15.57 11.93
C CYS A 348 9.79 16.31 13.26
N ASN A 349 9.13 17.47 13.21
CA ASN A 349 8.79 18.27 14.38
C ASN A 349 7.27 18.36 14.61
N CYS A 350 6.49 17.38 14.12
CA CYS A 350 5.04 17.40 14.25
C CYS A 350 4.57 17.32 15.72
N VAL A 351 3.33 17.75 15.98
CA VAL A 351 2.75 17.81 17.34
C VAL A 351 2.80 16.46 18.06
N VAL A 352 2.55 15.35 17.36
CA VAL A 352 2.67 14.00 17.91
C VAL A 352 4.07 13.72 18.42
N PHE A 353 5.09 14.08 17.64
CA PHE A 353 6.48 13.88 18.02
C PHE A 353 6.87 14.77 19.21
N GLN A 354 6.37 16.01 19.24
CA GLN A 354 6.63 16.98 20.31
C GLN A 354 5.99 16.58 21.65
N ASN A 355 4.78 16.02 21.61
CA ASN A 355 3.98 15.69 22.80
C ASN A 355 4.09 14.23 23.23
N ARG A 356 5.09 13.48 22.74
CA ARG A 356 5.25 12.08 23.11
C ARG A 356 5.56 11.94 24.61
N GLY A 357 4.79 11.08 25.29
CA GLY A 357 5.06 10.68 26.67
C GLY A 357 6.27 9.75 26.78
N PRO A 358 6.68 9.37 28.01
CA PRO A 358 7.67 8.33 28.20
C PRO A 358 7.16 7.02 27.57
N GLY A 359 8.01 6.36 26.77
CA GLY A 359 7.73 5.05 26.21
C GLY A 359 7.93 3.92 27.24
N PRO A 360 7.71 2.66 26.83
CA PRO A 360 8.05 1.49 27.64
C PRO A 360 9.54 1.42 27.99
N ALA A 361 9.91 0.56 28.94
CA ALA A 361 11.32 0.30 29.25
C ALA A 361 12.09 -0.17 27.99
N PRO A 362 13.39 0.16 27.82
CA PRO A 362 14.16 -0.18 26.62
C PRO A 362 14.11 -1.66 26.24
N GLU A 363 14.12 -2.58 27.21
CA GLU A 363 14.06 -4.02 26.98
C GLU A 363 12.70 -4.46 26.40
N LEU A 364 11.63 -3.75 26.78
CA LEU A 364 10.31 -3.96 26.21
C LEU A 364 10.22 -3.35 24.81
N ILE A 365 10.79 -2.17 24.58
CA ILE A 365 10.89 -1.56 23.25
C ILE A 365 11.58 -2.52 22.26
N GLU A 366 12.73 -3.09 22.62
CA GLU A 366 13.46 -4.02 21.75
C GLU A 366 12.64 -5.27 21.35
N ARG A 367 11.74 -5.73 22.22
CA ARG A 367 10.82 -6.82 21.87
C ARG A 367 9.68 -6.35 20.99
N LEU A 368 9.08 -5.19 21.29
CA LEU A 368 8.04 -4.60 20.46
C LEU A 368 8.51 -4.40 19.02
N LYS A 369 9.76 -3.93 18.83
CA LYS A 369 10.39 -3.75 17.51
C LYS A 369 10.36 -4.99 16.63
N LYS A 370 10.45 -6.20 17.21
CA LYS A 370 10.43 -7.47 16.45
C LYS A 370 9.12 -7.66 15.69
N TYR A 371 8.03 -7.08 16.21
CA TYR A 371 6.67 -7.27 15.75
C TYR A 371 6.03 -5.98 15.24
N ASP A 372 6.80 -4.91 15.13
CA ASP A 372 6.35 -3.57 14.69
C ASP A 372 6.33 -3.44 13.15
N ASP A 373 6.53 -4.54 12.42
CA ASP A 373 6.27 -4.58 10.97
C ASP A 373 4.75 -4.71 10.78
N ASP A 374 4.16 -3.73 10.09
CA ASP A 374 2.76 -3.78 9.66
C ASP A 374 2.47 -5.00 8.76
N ARG A 375 3.50 -5.66 8.22
CA ARG A 375 3.42 -6.92 7.48
C ARG A 375 3.59 -8.10 8.44
N VAL A 376 2.48 -8.77 8.72
CA VAL A 376 2.50 -10.06 9.41
C VAL A 376 3.17 -11.07 8.50
N ALA A 377 4.40 -11.49 8.81
CA ALA A 377 4.91 -12.74 8.27
C ALA A 377 3.97 -13.87 8.70
N GLU A 378 3.63 -14.81 7.81
CA GLU A 378 2.85 -16.02 8.16
C GLU A 378 3.49 -16.68 9.39
N VAL A 379 2.95 -16.45 10.60
CA VAL A 379 3.54 -16.98 11.84
C VAL A 379 2.99 -18.38 12.06
N ASP A 380 3.64 -19.36 11.44
CA ASP A 380 3.42 -20.78 11.77
C ASP A 380 4.44 -21.31 12.79
N ASP A 381 5.29 -20.43 13.35
CA ASP A 381 6.26 -20.84 14.36
C ASP A 381 5.62 -20.87 15.76
N ALA A 382 5.57 -22.06 16.36
CA ALA A 382 5.03 -22.26 17.70
C ALA A 382 5.80 -21.47 18.76
N ASP A 383 7.08 -21.22 18.52
CA ASP A 383 7.97 -20.52 19.45
C ASP A 383 7.66 -19.01 19.49
N ILE A 384 7.18 -18.43 18.39
CA ILE A 384 6.85 -16.99 18.31
C ILE A 384 5.50 -16.67 18.97
N PHE A 385 4.50 -17.54 18.81
CA PHE A 385 3.14 -17.27 19.29
C PHE A 385 3.07 -17.07 20.81
N GLY A 386 3.78 -17.91 21.58
CA GLY A 386 3.87 -17.76 23.04
C GLY A 386 4.53 -16.45 23.45
N GLU A 387 5.67 -16.12 22.82
CA GLU A 387 6.41 -14.86 23.07
C GLU A 387 5.52 -13.63 22.83
N VAL A 388 4.72 -13.63 21.75
CA VAL A 388 3.80 -12.55 21.41
C VAL A 388 2.76 -12.35 22.52
N LEU A 389 2.10 -13.42 22.98
CA LEU A 389 1.07 -13.32 24.02
C LEU A 389 1.64 -12.83 25.35
N ASP A 390 2.82 -13.30 25.73
CA ASP A 390 3.45 -12.86 26.96
C ASP A 390 3.93 -11.41 26.87
N THR A 391 4.42 -10.98 25.70
CA THR A 391 4.75 -9.57 25.44
C THR A 391 3.51 -8.68 25.52
N ILE A 392 2.35 -9.11 25.01
CA ILE A 392 1.08 -8.38 25.16
C ILE A 392 0.72 -8.20 26.64
N LYS A 393 0.77 -9.28 27.43
CA LYS A 393 0.44 -9.23 28.88
C LYS A 393 1.37 -8.32 29.65
N GLU A 394 2.67 -8.42 29.39
CA GLU A 394 3.67 -7.60 30.07
C GLU A 394 3.51 -6.13 29.71
N THR A 395 3.30 -5.82 28.43
CA THR A 395 3.08 -4.44 27.96
C THR A 395 1.81 -3.83 28.58
N LYS A 396 0.72 -4.61 28.67
CA LYS A 396 -0.49 -4.20 29.40
C LYS A 396 -0.19 -3.94 30.88
N SER A 397 0.52 -4.85 31.55
CA SER A 397 0.87 -4.74 32.98
C SER A 397 1.79 -3.54 33.27
N ALA A 398 2.62 -3.15 32.31
CA ALA A 398 3.48 -1.98 32.38
C ALA A 398 2.74 -0.65 32.12
N GLY A 399 1.43 -0.67 31.87
CA GLY A 399 0.63 0.54 31.59
C GLY A 399 0.67 1.00 30.13
N PHE A 400 1.23 0.17 29.23
CA PHE A 400 1.41 0.49 27.81
C PHE A 400 0.50 -0.32 26.88
N GLY A 401 -0.64 -0.81 27.39
CA GLY A 401 -1.57 -1.71 26.67
C GLY A 401 -2.16 -1.17 25.37
N THR A 402 -1.98 0.10 25.07
CA THR A 402 -2.39 0.77 23.81
C THR A 402 -1.23 1.44 23.07
N ALA A 403 0.02 1.16 23.47
CA ALA A 403 1.20 1.71 22.81
C ALA A 403 1.31 1.25 21.35
N ASN A 404 2.06 1.98 20.53
CA ASN A 404 2.14 1.75 19.08
C ASN A 404 2.52 0.31 18.70
N GLY A 405 3.46 -0.31 19.41
CA GLY A 405 3.88 -1.69 19.15
C GLY A 405 2.81 -2.75 19.46
N MET A 406 1.74 -2.39 20.18
CA MET A 406 0.63 -3.31 20.44
C MET A 406 -0.09 -3.70 19.15
N TYR A 407 -0.21 -2.79 18.18
CA TYR A 407 -0.97 -3.08 16.96
C TYR A 407 -0.39 -4.30 16.22
N GLY A 408 0.93 -4.32 16.00
CA GLY A 408 1.63 -5.43 15.36
C GLY A 408 1.55 -6.72 16.17
N LEU A 409 1.76 -6.65 17.49
CA LEU A 409 1.60 -7.80 18.39
C LEU A 409 0.21 -8.44 18.29
N TYR A 410 -0.86 -7.64 18.30
CA TYR A 410 -2.21 -8.15 18.14
C TYR A 410 -2.42 -8.81 16.78
N LYS A 411 -1.89 -8.24 15.68
CA LYS A 411 -1.98 -8.89 14.37
C LYS A 411 -1.29 -10.26 14.36
N HIS A 412 -0.13 -10.38 14.98
CA HIS A 412 0.57 -11.66 15.14
C HIS A 412 -0.20 -12.64 16.03
N ALA A 413 -0.76 -12.18 17.15
CA ALA A 413 -1.59 -12.99 18.03
C ALA A 413 -2.83 -13.52 17.31
N ILE A 414 -3.55 -12.65 16.60
CA ILE A 414 -4.73 -13.00 15.79
C ILE A 414 -4.36 -14.06 14.75
N SER A 415 -3.28 -13.84 13.98
CA SER A 415 -2.80 -14.84 13.01
C SER A 415 -2.51 -16.18 13.67
N GLY A 416 -1.85 -16.18 14.84
CA GLY A 416 -1.53 -17.39 15.58
C GLY A 416 -2.76 -18.11 16.14
N TYR A 417 -3.79 -17.40 16.57
CA TYR A 417 -5.07 -18.00 16.99
C TYR A 417 -5.83 -18.58 15.80
N ILE A 418 -5.89 -17.86 14.68
CA ILE A 418 -6.56 -18.34 13.45
C ILE A 418 -5.87 -19.61 12.93
N SER A 419 -4.54 -19.64 12.84
CA SER A 419 -3.81 -20.83 12.36
C SER A 419 -4.02 -22.04 13.27
N ARG A 420 -4.22 -21.81 14.57
CA ARG A 420 -4.56 -22.81 15.59
C ARG A 420 -6.06 -23.08 15.70
N ARG A 421 -6.89 -22.46 14.85
CA ARG A 421 -8.35 -22.63 14.81
C ARG A 421 -9.06 -22.22 16.11
N LYS A 422 -8.46 -21.31 16.87
CA LYS A 422 -8.95 -20.76 18.15
C LYS A 422 -9.84 -19.55 17.91
N THR A 423 -11.07 -19.81 17.46
CA THR A 423 -11.98 -18.75 16.99
C THR A 423 -12.36 -17.76 18.08
N THR A 424 -12.72 -18.23 19.27
CA THR A 424 -13.14 -17.38 20.38
C THR A 424 -12.06 -16.37 20.74
N ASP A 425 -10.81 -16.82 20.87
CA ASP A 425 -9.67 -15.96 21.15
C ASP A 425 -9.37 -15.01 19.99
N ALA A 426 -9.46 -15.47 18.74
CA ALA A 426 -9.25 -14.63 17.57
C ALA A 426 -10.27 -13.48 17.52
N VAL A 427 -11.56 -13.76 17.74
CA VAL A 427 -12.64 -12.75 17.78
C VAL A 427 -12.37 -11.75 18.91
N LYS A 428 -12.01 -12.22 20.10
CA LYS A 428 -11.64 -11.35 21.23
C LYS A 428 -10.55 -10.35 20.84
N HIS A 429 -9.44 -10.84 20.28
CA HIS A 429 -8.30 -10.01 19.93
C HIS A 429 -8.61 -9.07 18.76
N LEU A 430 -9.44 -9.49 17.81
CA LEU A 430 -9.94 -8.64 16.71
C LEU A 430 -10.80 -7.47 17.24
N LEU A 431 -11.70 -7.75 18.19
CA LEU A 431 -12.53 -6.73 18.84
C LEU A 431 -11.67 -5.77 19.68
N GLU A 432 -10.74 -6.28 20.48
CA GLU A 432 -9.80 -5.45 21.27
C GLU A 432 -8.94 -4.58 20.33
N LEU A 433 -8.45 -5.13 19.22
CA LEU A 433 -7.66 -4.38 18.24
C LEU A 433 -8.48 -3.27 17.59
N TYR A 434 -9.75 -3.52 17.24
CA TYR A 434 -10.60 -2.57 16.53
C TYR A 434 -11.16 -1.45 17.42
N TYR A 435 -11.63 -1.78 18.62
CA TYR A 435 -12.33 -0.85 19.52
C TYR A 435 -11.47 -0.25 20.64
N VAL A 436 -10.32 -0.85 20.97
CA VAL A 436 -9.47 -0.37 22.08
C VAL A 436 -8.10 0.07 21.59
N VAL A 437 -7.33 -0.85 21.02
CA VAL A 437 -5.92 -0.59 20.67
C VAL A 437 -5.81 0.35 19.47
N GLY A 438 -6.60 0.11 18.42
CA GLY A 438 -6.57 0.90 17.19
C GLY A 438 -6.94 2.38 17.40
N PRO A 439 -8.08 2.71 18.04
CA PRO A 439 -8.49 4.08 18.33
C PRO A 439 -7.51 4.83 19.24
N ALA A 440 -6.88 4.14 20.19
CA ALA A 440 -5.96 4.74 21.15
C ALA A 440 -4.52 4.95 20.62
N ARG A 441 -4.18 4.39 19.45
CA ARG A 441 -2.84 4.50 18.85
C ARG A 441 -2.52 5.93 18.44
N VAL A 442 -1.31 6.40 18.75
CA VAL A 442 -0.80 7.72 18.35
C VAL A 442 0.61 7.54 17.74
N PRO A 443 0.79 7.74 16.43
CA PRO A 443 -0.14 8.37 15.50
C PRO A 443 -1.29 7.42 15.13
N ARG A 444 -2.42 7.99 14.69
CA ARG A 444 -3.61 7.21 14.34
C ARG A 444 -3.26 6.09 13.35
N VAL A 445 -3.85 4.92 13.58
CA VAL A 445 -3.80 3.80 12.63
C VAL A 445 -4.30 4.30 11.27
N TYR A 446 -3.57 3.99 10.20
CA TYR A 446 -4.08 4.28 8.85
C TYR A 446 -5.41 3.56 8.63
N PRO A 447 -6.42 4.19 8.02
CA PRO A 447 -7.75 3.59 7.96
C PRO A 447 -7.80 2.22 7.27
N HIS A 448 -6.97 1.92 6.27
CA HIS A 448 -6.92 0.58 5.68
C HIS A 448 -6.63 -0.54 6.68
N PHE A 449 -5.83 -0.30 7.72
CA PHE A 449 -5.58 -1.29 8.76
C PHE A 449 -6.82 -1.52 9.65
N ARG A 450 -7.68 -0.50 9.84
CA ARG A 450 -8.99 -0.69 10.49
C ARG A 450 -9.90 -1.52 9.61
N ILE A 451 -9.96 -1.23 8.30
CA ILE A 451 -10.74 -2.00 7.33
C ILE A 451 -10.24 -3.46 7.28
N ASP A 452 -8.93 -3.70 7.33
CA ASP A 452 -8.33 -5.04 7.42
C ASP A 452 -8.82 -5.81 8.66
N THR A 453 -8.77 -5.17 9.83
CA THR A 453 -9.22 -5.74 11.09
C THR A 453 -10.71 -6.08 11.04
N LEU A 454 -11.53 -5.21 10.45
CA LEU A 454 -12.97 -5.43 10.31
C LEU A 454 -13.28 -6.57 9.32
N HIS A 455 -12.59 -6.67 8.19
CA HIS A 455 -12.71 -7.83 7.30
C HIS A 455 -12.32 -9.13 8.01
N ASN A 456 -11.22 -9.13 8.77
CA ASN A 456 -10.78 -10.32 9.50
C ASN A 456 -11.79 -10.71 10.59
N LEU A 457 -12.40 -9.75 11.29
CA LEU A 457 -13.48 -9.98 12.23
C LEU A 457 -14.68 -10.64 11.55
N LEU A 458 -15.19 -10.03 10.49
CA LEU A 458 -16.32 -10.56 9.72
C LEU A 458 -16.03 -11.96 9.17
N SER A 459 -14.81 -12.20 8.71
CA SER A 459 -14.37 -13.52 8.21
C SER A 459 -14.33 -14.56 9.31
N THR A 460 -13.77 -14.20 10.46
CA THR A 460 -13.67 -15.08 11.63
C THR A 460 -15.04 -15.41 12.21
N LEU A 461 -15.98 -14.45 12.22
CA LEU A 461 -17.36 -14.70 12.62
C LEU A 461 -18.07 -15.64 11.62
N THR A 462 -17.86 -15.43 10.32
CA THR A 462 -18.54 -16.20 9.27
C THR A 462 -18.13 -17.67 9.24
N VAL A 463 -16.85 -18.01 9.48
CA VAL A 463 -16.39 -19.42 9.49
C VAL A 463 -17.02 -20.27 10.58
N THR A 464 -17.66 -19.66 11.58
CA THR A 464 -18.34 -20.38 12.68
C THR A 464 -19.81 -20.69 12.43
N ILE A 465 -20.41 -20.07 11.41
CA ILE A 465 -21.82 -20.27 11.05
C ILE A 465 -21.89 -21.47 10.11
N SER A 466 -22.33 -22.59 10.67
CA SER A 466 -22.11 -23.96 10.19
C SER A 466 -22.81 -24.37 8.88
N ASP A 467 -23.09 -23.46 7.95
CA ASP A 467 -23.68 -23.83 6.66
C ASP A 467 -22.61 -24.32 5.67
N ARG A 468 -22.36 -25.63 5.72
CA ARG A 468 -21.40 -26.38 4.89
C ARG A 468 -21.63 -26.21 3.38
N GLN A 469 -22.81 -25.75 2.93
CA GLN A 469 -23.09 -25.51 1.51
C GLN A 469 -22.55 -24.19 0.97
N LEU A 470 -21.97 -23.31 1.79
CA LEU A 470 -21.41 -22.03 1.32
C LEU A 470 -19.88 -22.00 1.33
N LEU A 471 -19.27 -23.03 1.92
CA LEU A 471 -17.83 -23.30 1.87
C LEU A 471 -17.40 -23.98 0.56
N ILE A 472 -18.21 -23.94 -0.51
CA ILE A 472 -18.04 -24.70 -1.77
C ILE A 472 -16.66 -24.49 -2.42
N THR A 473 -15.92 -23.44 -2.09
CA THR A 473 -14.57 -23.18 -2.63
C THR A 473 -13.40 -23.51 -1.69
N TYR A 474 -13.64 -24.01 -0.47
CA TYR A 474 -12.58 -24.33 0.50
C TYR A 474 -12.46 -25.84 0.78
N PRO A 475 -11.43 -26.52 0.23
CA PRO A 475 -11.12 -27.87 0.63
C PRO A 475 -10.41 -27.83 1.99
N ARG A 476 -11.19 -28.00 3.06
CA ARG A 476 -10.88 -28.70 4.33
C ARG A 476 -11.39 -27.95 5.58
N PRO A 477 -12.61 -28.22 6.07
CA PRO A 477 -12.89 -28.02 7.49
C PRO A 477 -12.28 -29.20 8.27
N GLN A 478 -11.08 -29.02 8.80
CA GLN A 478 -10.88 -29.40 10.19
C GLN A 478 -11.58 -28.30 10.99
N GLU A 479 -12.55 -28.66 11.81
CA GLU A 479 -13.55 -27.71 12.34
C GLU A 479 -12.85 -26.61 13.16
N PHE A 480 -13.10 -25.35 12.79
CA PHE A 480 -12.78 -24.22 13.65
C PHE A 480 -13.49 -24.40 14.99
N GLU A 481 -12.86 -23.97 16.09
CA GLU A 481 -13.53 -23.96 17.39
C GLU A 481 -14.86 -23.19 17.25
N PRO A 482 -16.03 -23.80 17.55
CA PRO A 482 -17.30 -23.11 17.44
C PRO A 482 -17.39 -22.03 18.52
N LEU A 483 -17.98 -20.89 18.18
CA LEU A 483 -18.29 -19.87 19.18
C LEU A 483 -19.38 -20.39 20.14
N PRO A 484 -19.36 -19.96 21.42
CA PRO A 484 -20.43 -20.27 22.36
C PRO A 484 -21.81 -19.84 21.84
N ALA A 485 -22.86 -20.60 22.15
CA ALA A 485 -24.21 -20.38 21.60
C ALA A 485 -24.77 -18.98 21.88
N GLU A 486 -24.47 -18.43 23.06
CA GLU A 486 -24.85 -17.06 23.44
C GLU A 486 -24.16 -16.00 22.60
N VAL A 487 -22.87 -16.20 22.27
CA VAL A 487 -22.11 -15.34 21.37
C VAL A 487 -22.64 -15.47 19.95
N MET A 488 -22.93 -16.68 19.48
CA MET A 488 -23.50 -16.92 18.15
C MET A 488 -24.82 -16.18 17.92
N LYS A 489 -25.66 -16.06 18.95
CA LYS A 489 -26.89 -15.27 18.88
C LYS A 489 -26.59 -13.79 18.63
N LEU A 490 -25.68 -13.22 19.42
CA LEU A 490 -25.27 -11.81 19.28
C LEU A 490 -24.62 -11.56 17.92
N VAL A 491 -23.77 -12.48 17.47
CA VAL A 491 -23.14 -12.45 16.15
C VAL A 491 -24.22 -12.25 15.09
N GLY A 492 -25.25 -13.09 15.04
CA GLY A 492 -26.36 -12.97 14.09
C GLY A 492 -27.09 -11.62 14.09
N GLU A 493 -27.10 -10.92 15.22
CA GLU A 493 -27.72 -9.58 15.37
C GLU A 493 -26.78 -8.44 14.94
N VAL A 494 -25.45 -8.61 15.05
CA VAL A 494 -24.47 -7.55 14.74
C VAL A 494 -23.84 -7.63 13.35
N GLY A 495 -23.89 -8.80 12.70
CA GLY A 495 -23.17 -9.05 11.45
C GLY A 495 -23.50 -8.07 10.33
N ALA A 496 -24.79 -7.79 10.10
CA ALA A 496 -25.21 -6.84 9.07
C ALA A 496 -24.74 -5.41 9.36
N GLY A 497 -24.76 -4.98 10.62
CA GLY A 497 -24.24 -3.67 11.02
C GLY A 497 -22.73 -3.54 10.81
N LEU A 498 -21.96 -4.59 11.14
CA LEU A 498 -20.52 -4.64 10.87
C LEU A 498 -20.20 -4.62 9.36
N HIS A 499 -21.01 -5.27 8.53
CA HIS A 499 -20.88 -5.17 7.07
C HIS A 499 -21.22 -3.77 6.53
N CYS A 500 -22.27 -3.12 7.04
CA CYS A 500 -22.58 -1.74 6.69
C CYS A 500 -21.42 -0.80 7.06
N LYS A 501 -20.85 -0.99 8.27
CA LYS A 501 -19.68 -0.26 8.74
C LYS A 501 -18.46 -0.46 7.84
N LEU A 502 -18.21 -1.68 7.39
CA LEU A 502 -17.13 -1.98 6.45
C LEU A 502 -17.26 -1.21 5.13
N VAL A 503 -18.47 -1.18 4.55
CA VAL A 503 -18.73 -0.43 3.30
C VAL A 503 -18.56 1.08 3.53
N ALA A 504 -19.10 1.61 4.62
CA ALA A 504 -18.99 3.02 4.98
C ALA A 504 -17.52 3.44 5.19
N ASP A 505 -16.76 2.69 5.99
CA ASP A 505 -15.34 2.97 6.25
C ASP A 505 -14.51 2.88 4.96
N THR A 506 -14.82 1.92 4.08
CA THR A 506 -14.15 1.78 2.77
C THR A 506 -14.40 3.00 1.88
N ALA A 507 -15.65 3.44 1.79
CA ALA A 507 -16.04 4.62 1.00
C ALA A 507 -15.43 5.91 1.58
N LYS A 508 -15.48 6.06 2.90
CA LYS A 508 -14.89 7.17 3.63
C LYS A 508 -13.38 7.30 3.39
N TYR A 509 -12.66 6.19 3.27
CA TYR A 509 -11.21 6.20 3.14
C TYR A 509 -10.69 6.22 1.69
N LEU A 510 -11.27 5.40 0.82
CA LEU A 510 -10.87 5.28 -0.58
C LEU A 510 -11.59 6.29 -1.49
N GLY A 511 -12.64 6.93 -0.99
CA GLY A 511 -13.60 7.73 -1.73
C GLY A 511 -14.79 6.89 -2.20
N GLU A 512 -15.99 7.48 -2.12
CA GLU A 512 -17.23 6.87 -2.65
C GLU A 512 -17.12 6.52 -4.14
N ASP A 513 -16.33 7.32 -4.88
CA ASP A 513 -16.07 7.15 -6.30
C ASP A 513 -15.05 6.05 -6.63
N SER A 514 -14.46 5.40 -5.62
CA SER A 514 -13.46 4.35 -5.84
C SER A 514 -14.09 3.04 -6.30
N MET A 515 -13.37 2.30 -7.14
CA MET A 515 -13.72 0.93 -7.54
C MET A 515 -13.99 0.03 -6.34
N ALA A 516 -13.20 0.14 -5.27
CA ALA A 516 -13.34 -0.69 -4.08
C ALA A 516 -14.62 -0.34 -3.29
N ALA A 517 -14.89 0.94 -3.03
CA ALA A 517 -16.13 1.35 -2.36
C ALA A 517 -17.37 0.96 -3.16
N THR A 518 -17.34 1.16 -4.47
CA THR A 518 -18.41 0.74 -5.39
C THR A 518 -18.62 -0.78 -5.35
N PHE A 519 -17.52 -1.53 -5.35
CA PHE A 519 -17.55 -3.00 -5.31
C PHE A 519 -18.10 -3.52 -3.98
N GLU A 520 -17.58 -3.06 -2.84
CA GLU A 520 -18.04 -3.49 -1.52
C GLU A 520 -19.54 -3.18 -1.34
N ASN A 521 -19.99 -1.98 -1.72
CA ASN A 521 -21.41 -1.60 -1.68
C ASN A 521 -22.29 -2.50 -2.57
N ALA A 522 -21.85 -2.79 -3.80
CA ALA A 522 -22.57 -3.71 -4.68
C ALA A 522 -22.67 -5.12 -4.08
N THR A 523 -21.60 -5.63 -3.46
CA THR A 523 -21.62 -6.94 -2.81
C THR A 523 -22.49 -6.98 -1.56
N LEU A 524 -22.54 -5.89 -0.79
CA LEU A 524 -23.46 -5.77 0.35
C LEU A 524 -24.92 -5.80 -0.10
N ARG A 525 -25.27 -5.06 -1.15
CA ARG A 525 -26.65 -5.08 -1.69
C ARG A 525 -27.05 -6.47 -2.17
N ASP A 526 -26.15 -7.17 -2.87
CA ASP A 526 -26.37 -8.55 -3.30
C ASP A 526 -26.56 -9.49 -2.10
N TYR A 527 -25.70 -9.38 -1.09
CA TYR A 527 -25.80 -10.12 0.17
C TYR A 527 -27.16 -9.93 0.85
N LEU A 528 -27.59 -8.69 1.02
CA LEU A 528 -28.86 -8.37 1.69
C LEU A 528 -30.09 -8.82 0.89
N THR A 529 -30.01 -8.76 -0.44
CA THR A 529 -31.14 -9.09 -1.33
C THR A 529 -31.29 -10.60 -1.54
N ASN A 530 -30.18 -11.30 -1.78
CA ASN A 530 -30.18 -12.68 -2.23
C ASN A 530 -29.91 -13.70 -1.11
N GLY A 531 -29.61 -13.25 0.11
CA GLY A 531 -29.49 -14.10 1.30
C GLY A 531 -28.44 -15.21 1.16
N GLN A 532 -27.43 -15.02 0.30
CA GLN A 532 -26.48 -16.05 -0.11
C GLN A 532 -25.53 -16.52 1.00
N PHE A 533 -25.64 -16.01 2.23
CA PHE A 533 -24.81 -16.42 3.35
C PHE A 533 -25.65 -16.97 4.49
N GLY A 534 -25.19 -18.06 5.12
CA GLY A 534 -25.89 -18.84 6.15
C GLY A 534 -26.36 -18.03 7.38
N TRP A 535 -26.00 -16.76 7.48
CA TRP A 535 -26.56 -15.78 8.40
C TRP A 535 -28.07 -15.56 8.18
N ALA A 536 -28.53 -15.56 6.91
CA ALA A 536 -29.94 -15.49 6.56
C ALA A 536 -30.72 -16.78 6.93
N ALA A 537 -30.01 -17.91 7.12
CA ALA A 537 -30.57 -19.15 7.65
C ALA A 537 -30.53 -19.19 9.19
N ALA A 538 -29.55 -18.53 9.82
CA ALA A 538 -29.48 -18.34 11.27
C ALA A 538 -30.57 -17.37 11.79
N CYS A 539 -31.00 -16.40 10.98
CA CYS A 539 -32.22 -15.62 11.20
C CYS A 539 -33.42 -16.34 10.56
N GLN A 540 -34.13 -17.17 11.34
CA GLN A 540 -35.28 -17.96 10.88
C GLN A 540 -36.54 -17.15 10.48
N ASP A 541 -36.43 -15.82 10.32
CA ASP A 541 -37.55 -14.94 10.03
C ASP A 541 -37.32 -14.12 8.74
N PRO A 542 -37.94 -14.51 7.61
CA PRO A 542 -37.88 -13.77 6.35
C PRO A 542 -38.46 -12.34 6.43
N SER A 543 -39.31 -12.03 7.42
CA SER A 543 -39.87 -10.68 7.61
C SER A 543 -38.87 -9.69 8.22
N LYS A 544 -37.72 -10.18 8.71
CA LYS A 544 -36.60 -9.36 9.19
C LYS A 544 -35.52 -9.09 8.14
N ARG A 545 -35.77 -9.48 6.88
CA ARG A 545 -34.87 -9.25 5.74
C ARG A 545 -34.90 -7.82 5.21
N GLU A 546 -35.70 -6.94 5.81
CA GLU A 546 -35.68 -5.49 5.52
C GLU A 546 -34.46 -4.83 6.17
N TYR A 547 -33.28 -5.12 5.64
CA TYR A 547 -32.07 -4.34 5.93
C TYR A 547 -32.01 -3.15 4.96
N ALA A 548 -32.86 -2.15 5.20
CA ALA A 548 -32.42 -0.78 4.97
C ALA A 548 -31.23 -0.55 5.91
N GLU A 549 -30.26 0.29 5.50
CA GLU A 549 -29.06 0.58 6.31
C GLU A 549 -29.44 0.63 7.80
N VAL A 550 -28.73 -0.12 8.66
CA VAL A 550 -29.03 -0.19 10.10
C VAL A 550 -29.13 1.22 10.73
N THR A 551 -28.57 2.23 10.06
CA THR A 551 -28.65 3.68 10.34
C THR A 551 -29.97 4.36 9.99
N CYS A 552 -30.79 3.84 9.07
CA CYS A 552 -32.04 4.44 8.61
C CYS A 552 -33.29 3.95 9.37
N ASN A 553 -33.20 2.81 10.07
CA ASN A 553 -34.26 2.27 10.91
C ASN A 553 -33.85 2.35 12.39
N GLY A 554 -34.43 3.30 13.13
CA GLY A 554 -34.07 3.54 14.54
C GLY A 554 -34.22 2.32 15.46
N ALA A 555 -35.12 1.38 15.16
CA ALA A 555 -35.27 0.16 15.95
C ALA A 555 -34.10 -0.82 15.71
N LEU A 556 -33.71 -1.01 14.45
CA LEU A 556 -32.55 -1.85 14.09
C LEU A 556 -31.23 -1.23 14.56
N HIS A 557 -31.12 0.09 14.51
CA HIS A 557 -29.98 0.85 15.04
C HIS A 557 -29.76 0.55 16.52
N ASN A 558 -30.82 0.72 17.33
CA ASN A 558 -30.75 0.49 18.78
C ASN A 558 -30.46 -0.98 19.12
N GLN A 559 -31.08 -1.90 18.37
CA GLN A 559 -30.81 -3.33 18.53
C GLN A 559 -29.34 -3.65 18.24
N TYR A 560 -28.77 -3.12 17.15
CA TYR A 560 -27.36 -3.31 16.82
C TYR A 560 -26.44 -2.82 17.95
N LEU A 561 -26.67 -1.61 18.47
CA LEU A 561 -25.89 -1.04 19.57
C LEU A 561 -25.97 -1.89 20.83
N GLU A 562 -27.17 -2.33 21.22
CA GLU A 562 -27.37 -3.17 22.39
C GLU A 562 -26.67 -4.54 22.25
N SER A 563 -26.78 -5.16 21.08
CA SER A 563 -26.13 -6.45 20.80
C SER A 563 -24.61 -6.32 20.70
N MET A 564 -24.09 -5.22 20.14
CA MET A 564 -22.65 -4.93 20.12
C MET A 564 -22.09 -4.73 21.53
N LYS A 565 -22.78 -3.98 22.40
CA LYS A 565 -22.38 -3.79 23.80
C LYS A 565 -22.30 -5.13 24.54
N LYS A 566 -23.35 -5.95 24.44
CA LYS A 566 -23.38 -7.29 25.03
C LYS A 566 -22.24 -8.18 24.51
N LEU A 567 -21.92 -8.08 23.21
CA LEU A 567 -20.82 -8.84 22.61
C LEU A 567 -19.46 -8.41 23.19
N LEU A 568 -19.21 -7.10 23.28
CA LEU A 568 -17.98 -6.55 23.84
C LEU A 568 -17.83 -6.90 25.32
N GLU A 569 -18.89 -6.74 26.11
CA GLU A 569 -18.94 -7.12 27.53
C GLU A 569 -18.63 -8.60 27.74
N TRP A 570 -19.19 -9.48 26.90
CA TRP A 570 -18.92 -10.93 26.97
C TRP A 570 -17.43 -11.25 26.81
N PHE A 571 -16.74 -10.53 25.91
CA PHE A 571 -15.30 -10.69 25.71
C PHE A 571 -14.43 -9.98 26.77
N GLY A 572 -15.05 -9.27 27.72
CA GLY A 572 -14.38 -8.48 28.74
C GLY A 572 -13.81 -7.15 28.22
N ILE A 573 -14.42 -6.60 27.17
CA ILE A 573 -14.05 -5.32 26.55
C ILE A 573 -15.03 -4.27 27.07
N GLU A 574 -14.64 -3.56 28.12
CA GLU A 574 -15.46 -2.55 28.77
C GLU A 574 -15.11 -1.12 28.32
N GLY A 575 -16.02 -0.18 28.55
CA GLY A 575 -15.76 1.26 28.34
C GLY A 575 -15.86 1.74 26.89
N VAL A 576 -16.35 0.91 25.96
CA VAL A 576 -16.66 1.32 24.58
C VAL A 576 -18.09 1.87 24.55
N GLY A 577 -18.25 3.17 24.31
CA GLY A 577 -19.54 3.83 24.21
C GLY A 577 -20.21 3.65 22.84
N GLU A 578 -21.41 4.22 22.70
CA GLU A 578 -22.18 4.11 21.45
C GLU A 578 -21.49 4.84 20.30
N ASP A 579 -20.94 6.03 20.57
CA ASP A 579 -20.18 6.80 19.58
C ASP A 579 -18.96 6.02 19.08
N GLU A 580 -18.24 5.32 19.97
CA GLU A 580 -17.10 4.47 19.58
C GLU A 580 -17.51 3.20 18.83
N ILE A 581 -18.71 2.65 19.08
CA ILE A 581 -19.24 1.52 18.31
C ILE A 581 -19.56 1.97 16.87
N LEU A 582 -20.09 3.18 16.72
CA LEU A 582 -20.47 3.74 15.41
C LEU A 582 -19.26 4.30 14.63
N ALA A 583 -18.30 4.91 15.32
CA ALA A 583 -17.07 5.48 14.76
C ALA A 583 -16.11 4.43 14.21
#